data_AF-A0A9D5GC34-F1
#
_entry.id   AF-A0A9D5GC34-F1
#
_cell.length_a   1.000
_cell.length_b   1.000
_cell.length_c   1.000
_cell.angle_alpha   90.00
_cell.angle_beta   90.00
_cell.angle_gamma   90.00
#
_symmetry.space_group_name_H-M   'P 1'
#
loop_
_entity.id
_entity.type
_entity.pdbx_description
1 polymer ?
#
loop_
_entity_poly.entity_id
_entity_poly.type
_entity_poly.pdbx_seq_one_letter_code
_entity_poly.pdbx_strand_id
1 'polypeptide(L)'
;MESLFKSITVDLAIIIEAGAAVIIGLAAIEATVRAISLFFRRVASEQSKEDARLRLGRWLTLALEFELAADILRTAVAPTWNEIGQLGAIIVLRTALNYFLQQEIDKARQRDLAQRPA
;
A
#
# COMPACT_ATOMS: atom_id res chain seq x y z
N MET A 1 5.78 -35.43 1.53
CA MET A 1 6.02 -34.50 0.40
C MET A 1 5.11 -33.28 0.51
N GLU A 2 3.79 -33.46 0.75
CA GLU A 2 2.85 -32.34 1.00
C GLU A 2 3.22 -31.43 2.17
N SER A 3 3.70 -31.96 3.30
CA SER A 3 4.11 -31.16 4.47
C SER A 3 5.30 -30.23 4.19
N LEU A 4 6.24 -30.67 3.35
CA LEU A 4 7.40 -29.88 2.94
C LEU A 4 6.99 -28.73 2.00
N PHE A 5 6.10 -29.02 1.05
CA PHE A 5 5.55 -28.01 0.15
C PHE A 5 4.73 -26.95 0.90
N LYS A 6 3.95 -27.37 1.91
CA LYS A 6 3.21 -26.48 2.82
C LYS A 6 4.13 -25.54 3.59
N SER A 7 5.15 -26.08 4.26
CA SER A 7 6.09 -25.25 5.03
C SER A 7 6.79 -24.22 4.15
N ILE A 8 7.35 -24.64 3.02
CA ILE A 8 8.10 -23.75 2.12
C ILE A 8 7.23 -22.59 1.63
N THR A 9 6.00 -22.89 1.19
CA THR A 9 5.11 -21.86 0.66
C THR A 9 4.69 -20.85 1.74
N VAL A 10 4.44 -21.32 2.97
CA VAL A 10 4.13 -20.46 4.11
C VAL A 10 5.32 -19.59 4.50
N ASP A 11 6.51 -20.16 4.56
CA ASP A 11 7.74 -19.43 4.88
C ASP A 11 8.02 -18.35 3.83
N LEU A 12 7.80 -18.65 2.55
CA LEU A 12 7.91 -17.67 1.46
C LEU A 12 6.89 -16.53 1.60
N ALA A 13 5.63 -16.85 1.91
CA ALA A 13 4.60 -15.82 2.13
C ALA A 13 5.01 -14.87 3.26
N ILE A 14 5.51 -15.41 4.38
CA ILE A 14 5.98 -14.60 5.53
C ILE A 14 7.16 -13.71 5.14
N ILE A 15 8.11 -14.22 4.36
CA ILE A 15 9.26 -13.43 3.88
C ILE A 15 8.79 -12.28 2.99
N ILE A 16 7.80 -12.52 2.12
CA ILE A 16 7.23 -11.50 1.23
C ILE A 16 6.47 -10.43 2.05
N GLU A 17 5.63 -10.84 3.01
CA GLU A 17 4.94 -9.94 3.95
C GLU A 17 5.95 -9.08 4.72
N ALA A 18 7.03 -9.68 5.24
CA ALA A 18 8.09 -8.95 5.93
C ALA A 18 8.77 -7.92 5.02
N GLY A 19 9.03 -8.29 3.76
CA GLY A 19 9.57 -7.38 2.75
C GLY A 19 8.64 -6.19 2.48
N ALA A 20 7.33 -6.46 2.30
CA ALA A 20 6.32 -5.43 2.12
C ALA A 20 6.26 -4.47 3.32
N ALA A 21 6.24 -5.01 4.54
CA ALA A 21 6.24 -4.23 5.78
C ALA A 21 7.47 -3.32 5.90
N VAL A 22 8.66 -3.82 5.52
CA VAL A 22 9.89 -3.01 5.48
C VAL A 22 9.77 -1.87 4.46
N ILE A 23 9.28 -2.15 3.25
CA ILE A 23 9.09 -1.13 2.21
C ILE A 23 8.13 -0.03 2.70
N ILE A 24 6.99 -0.42 3.29
CA ILE A 24 6.00 0.51 3.84
C ILE A 24 6.62 1.36 4.95
N GLY A 25 7.33 0.73 5.88
CA GLY A 25 7.98 1.41 7.01
C GLY A 25 9.00 2.45 6.55
N LEU A 26 9.88 2.07 5.62
CA LEU A 26 10.90 2.98 5.07
C LEU A 26 10.27 4.14 4.30
N ALA A 27 9.27 3.87 3.46
CA ALA A 27 8.56 4.90 2.70
C ALA A 27 7.80 5.87 3.61
N ALA A 28 7.17 5.36 4.67
CA ALA A 28 6.49 6.18 5.67
C ALA A 28 7.48 7.08 6.42
N ILE A 29 8.61 6.54 6.86
CA ILE A 29 9.67 7.33 7.53
C ILE A 29 10.19 8.42 6.60
N GLU A 30 10.51 8.09 5.33
CA GLU A 30 10.96 9.07 4.35
C GLU A 30 9.92 10.19 4.17
N ALA A 31 8.66 9.83 3.97
CA ALA A 31 7.57 10.77 3.77
C ALA A 31 7.36 11.69 4.98
N THR A 32 7.43 11.14 6.21
CA THR A 32 7.31 11.91 7.45
C THR A 32 8.46 12.90 7.61
N VAL A 33 9.71 12.47 7.42
CA VAL A 33 10.88 13.35 7.51
C VAL A 33 10.78 14.50 6.49
N ARG A 34 10.37 14.18 5.25
CA ARG A 34 10.15 15.19 4.21
C ARG A 34 9.05 16.17 4.59
N ALA A 35 7.91 15.68 5.04
CA ALA A 35 6.78 16.51 5.44
C ALA A 35 7.17 17.47 6.57
N ILE A 36 7.89 16.98 7.59
CA ILE A 36 8.42 17.80 8.68
C ILE A 36 9.39 18.86 8.14
N SER A 37 10.33 18.49 7.28
CA SER A 37 11.30 19.43 6.70
C SER A 37 10.62 20.54 5.88
N LEU A 38 9.56 20.20 5.14
CA LEU A 38 8.76 21.14 4.34
C LEU A 38 7.96 22.07 5.24
N PHE A 39 7.38 21.54 6.33
CA PHE A 39 6.65 22.32 7.32
C PHE A 39 7.54 23.40 7.97
N PHE A 40 8.77 23.04 8.35
CA PHE A 40 9.71 24.01 8.94
C PHE A 40 10.27 25.02 7.93
N ARG A 41 10.31 24.69 6.63
CA ARG A 41 10.91 25.56 5.61
C ARG A 41 10.07 26.76 5.17
N ARG A 42 8.83 26.96 5.67
CA ARG A 42 7.88 28.08 5.38
C ARG A 42 7.62 28.46 3.90
N VAL A 43 8.36 27.91 2.94
CA VAL A 43 8.26 28.11 1.48
C VAL A 43 8.12 26.74 0.81
N ALA A 44 7.25 25.89 1.34
CA ALA A 44 6.91 24.62 0.68
C ALA A 44 5.88 24.91 -0.42
N SER A 45 6.31 24.84 -1.68
CA SER A 45 5.37 24.91 -2.80
C SER A 45 4.41 23.73 -2.77
N GLU A 46 3.16 23.92 -3.22
CA GLU A 46 2.18 22.83 -3.34
C GLU A 46 2.73 21.64 -4.15
N GLN A 47 3.55 21.94 -5.17
CA GLN A 47 4.25 20.94 -5.98
C GLN A 47 5.20 20.05 -5.16
N SER A 48 5.87 20.59 -4.14
CA SER A 48 6.77 19.81 -3.27
C SER A 48 6.01 18.83 -2.37
N LYS A 49 4.78 19.18 -1.96
CA LYS A 49 3.88 18.32 -1.18
C LYS A 49 3.31 17.20 -2.06
N GLU A 50 2.84 17.57 -3.26
CA GLU A 50 2.34 16.62 -4.27
C GLU A 50 3.41 15.57 -4.60
N ASP A 51 4.66 15.99 -4.82
CA ASP A 51 5.75 15.05 -5.11
C ASP A 51 6.05 14.08 -3.96
N ALA A 52 5.94 14.53 -2.70
CA ALA A 52 6.12 13.68 -1.53
C ALA A 52 4.99 12.64 -1.43
N ARG A 53 3.73 13.07 -1.67
CA ARG A 53 2.56 12.20 -1.71
C ARG A 53 2.67 11.16 -2.82
N LEU A 54 3.07 11.55 -4.04
CA LEU A 54 3.24 10.66 -5.18
C LEU A 54 4.34 9.62 -4.94
N ARG A 55 5.46 10.01 -4.33
CA ARG A 55 6.53 9.06 -3.96
C ARG A 55 6.06 8.03 -2.95
N LEU A 56 5.40 8.46 -1.88
CA LEU A 56 4.82 7.55 -0.89
C LEU A 56 3.81 6.60 -1.55
N GLY A 57 2.92 7.13 -2.39
CA GLY A 57 1.93 6.34 -3.11
C GLY A 57 2.56 5.22 -3.96
N ARG A 58 3.65 5.49 -4.68
CA ARG A 58 4.35 4.47 -5.49
C ARG A 58 4.91 3.33 -4.65
N TRP A 59 5.52 3.63 -3.50
CA TRP A 59 6.04 2.61 -2.58
C TRP A 59 4.92 1.79 -1.93
N LEU A 60 3.81 2.44 -1.56
CA LEU A 60 2.65 1.73 -1.04
C LEU A 60 2.04 0.80 -2.09
N THR A 61 1.92 1.22 -3.35
CA THR A 61 1.46 0.35 -4.44
C THR A 61 2.37 -0.87 -4.61
N LEU A 62 3.69 -0.69 -4.59
CA LEU A 62 4.64 -1.79 -4.67
C LEU A 62 4.48 -2.79 -3.51
N ALA A 63 4.42 -2.29 -2.27
CA ALA A 63 4.24 -3.16 -1.12
C ALA A 63 2.91 -3.92 -1.17
N LEU A 64 1.86 -3.27 -1.66
CA LEU A 64 0.57 -3.91 -1.88
C LEU A 64 0.65 -5.05 -2.92
N GLU A 65 1.46 -4.95 -3.97
CA GLU A 65 1.68 -6.06 -4.91
C GLU A 65 2.37 -7.26 -4.22
N PHE A 66 3.28 -7.01 -3.29
CA PHE A 66 3.94 -8.05 -2.49
C PHE A 66 2.96 -8.72 -1.53
N GLU A 67 2.14 -7.95 -0.81
CA GLU A 67 1.06 -8.47 0.04
C GLU A 67 0.10 -9.36 -0.77
N LEU A 68 -0.25 -8.95 -1.99
CA LEU A 68 -1.10 -9.78 -2.87
C LEU A 68 -0.41 -11.11 -3.24
N ALA A 69 0.89 -11.09 -3.50
CA ALA A 69 1.65 -12.29 -3.80
C ALA A 69 1.70 -13.25 -2.61
N ALA A 70 1.92 -12.76 -1.40
CA ALA A 70 1.89 -13.57 -0.17
C ALA A 70 0.50 -14.20 0.08
N ASP A 71 -0.56 -13.43 -0.13
CA ASP A 71 -1.95 -13.86 -0.07
C ASP A 71 -2.27 -15.01 -1.06
N ILE A 72 -1.78 -14.89 -2.31
CA ILE A 72 -1.90 -15.95 -3.32
C ILE A 72 -1.16 -17.22 -2.87
N LEU A 73 0.07 -17.08 -2.35
CA LEU A 73 0.83 -18.23 -1.85
C LEU A 73 0.08 -18.95 -0.71
N ARG A 74 -0.50 -18.22 0.24
CA ARG A 74 -1.29 -18.80 1.34
C ARG A 74 -2.47 -19.63 0.85
N THR A 75 -3.23 -19.11 -0.12
CA THR A 75 -4.37 -19.85 -0.66
C THR A 75 -3.99 -21.09 -1.47
N ALA A 76 -2.78 -21.12 -2.04
CA ALA A 76 -2.32 -22.26 -2.83
C ALA A 76 -2.03 -23.53 -1.99
N VAL A 77 -1.80 -23.41 -0.68
CA VAL A 77 -1.32 -24.54 0.17
C VAL A 77 -2.38 -25.18 1.07
N ALA A 78 -3.47 -24.50 1.42
CA ALA A 78 -4.60 -25.14 2.11
C ALA A 78 -5.88 -24.30 1.99
N PRO A 79 -6.80 -24.60 1.05
CA PRO A 79 -8.08 -23.90 1.03
C PRO A 79 -8.98 -24.46 2.13
N THR A 80 -8.80 -24.04 3.38
CA THR A 80 -9.83 -24.22 4.40
C THR A 80 -10.87 -23.11 4.25
N TRP A 81 -12.15 -23.39 4.53
CA TRP A 81 -13.20 -22.37 4.44
C TRP A 81 -12.93 -21.14 5.31
N ASN A 82 -12.21 -21.32 6.43
CA ASN A 82 -11.80 -20.23 7.32
C ASN A 82 -10.68 -19.37 6.69
N GLU A 83 -9.67 -19.99 6.07
CA GLU A 83 -8.59 -19.27 5.37
C GLU A 83 -9.10 -18.55 4.12
N ILE A 84 -10.01 -19.17 3.37
CA ILE A 84 -10.70 -18.53 2.24
C ILE A 84 -11.53 -17.33 2.72
N GLY A 85 -12.21 -17.45 3.88
CA GLY A 85 -12.96 -16.36 4.48
C GLY A 85 -12.07 -15.18 4.91
N GLN A 86 -10.92 -15.45 5.53
CA GLN A 86 -9.95 -14.41 5.91
C GLN A 86 -9.36 -13.70 4.69
N LEU A 87 -8.95 -14.45 3.66
CA LEU A 87 -8.46 -13.88 2.42
C LEU A 87 -9.54 -13.03 1.74
N GLY A 88 -10.77 -13.53 1.66
CA GLY A 88 -11.90 -12.79 1.09
C GLY A 88 -12.12 -11.46 1.81
N ALA A 89 -12.04 -11.45 3.15
CA ALA A 89 -12.13 -10.23 3.94
C ALA A 89 -10.98 -9.25 3.64
N ILE A 90 -9.73 -9.74 3.53
CA ILE A 90 -8.56 -8.91 3.19
C ILE A 90 -8.73 -8.27 1.81
N ILE A 91 -9.13 -9.05 0.81
CA ILE A 91 -9.36 -8.56 -0.57
C ILE A 91 -10.46 -7.49 -0.60
N VAL A 92 -11.56 -7.71 0.13
CA VAL A 92 -12.66 -6.74 0.22
C VAL A 92 -12.20 -5.45 0.90
N LEU A 93 -11.51 -5.55 2.04
CA LEU A 93 -10.99 -4.39 2.77
C LEU A 93 -10.03 -3.58 1.91
N ARG A 94 -9.11 -4.25 1.22
CA ARG A 94 -8.14 -3.61 0.32
C ARG A 94 -8.83 -2.92 -0.85
N THR A 95 -9.80 -3.57 -1.46
CA THR A 95 -10.58 -2.98 -2.57
C THR A 95 -11.34 -1.74 -2.11
N ALA A 96 -11.99 -1.82 -0.94
CA ALA A 96 -12.72 -0.71 -0.37
C ALA A 96 -11.79 0.48 -0.03
N LEU A 97 -10.68 0.22 0.65
CA LEU A 97 -9.71 1.27 1.01
C LEU A 97 -9.10 1.92 -0.22
N ASN A 98 -8.66 1.13 -1.21
CA ASN A 98 -8.10 1.66 -2.44
C ASN A 98 -9.14 2.48 -3.23
N TYR A 99 -10.40 2.02 -3.29
CA TYR A 99 -11.49 2.75 -3.92
C TYR A 99 -11.74 4.11 -3.25
N PHE A 100 -11.83 4.16 -1.91
CA PHE A 100 -12.05 5.40 -1.19
C PHE A 100 -10.89 6.38 -1.35
N LEU A 101 -9.65 5.90 -1.27
CA LEU A 101 -8.47 6.73 -1.45
C LEU A 101 -8.42 7.33 -2.86
N GLN A 102 -8.68 6.52 -3.89
CA GLN A 102 -8.72 6.99 -5.28
C GLN A 102 -9.81 8.05 -5.48
N GLN A 103 -10.99 7.83 -4.91
CA GLN A 103 -12.09 8.79 -4.98
C GLN A 103 -11.73 10.12 -4.30
N GLU A 104 -11.01 10.10 -3.17
CA GLU A 104 -10.58 11.31 -2.48
C GLU A 104 -9.52 12.09 -3.29
N ILE A 105 -8.58 11.38 -3.93
CA ILE A 105 -7.59 11.97 -4.85
C ILE A 105 -8.29 12.66 -6.02
N ASP A 106 -9.27 11.99 -6.64
CA ASP A 106 -10.00 12.54 -7.78
C ASP A 106 -10.81 13.79 -7.40
N LYS A 107 -11.46 13.77 -6.22
CA LYS A 107 -12.17 14.94 -5.67
C LYS A 107 -11.23 16.11 -5.38
N ALA A 108 -10.04 15.85 -4.83
CA ALA A 108 -9.04 16.88 -4.60
C ALA A 108 -8.57 17.51 -5.91
N ARG A 109 -8.26 16.68 -6.92
CA ARG A 109 -7.84 17.14 -8.25
C ARG A 109 -8.90 17.99 -8.95
N GLN A 110 -10.17 17.62 -8.84
CA GLN A 110 -11.28 18.42 -9.40
C GLN A 110 -11.41 19.79 -8.74
N ARG A 111 -11.19 19.87 -7.42
CA ARG A 111 -11.19 21.16 -6.69
C ARG A 111 -10.06 22.06 -7.14
N ASP A 112 -8.86 21.52 -7.36
CA ASP A 112 -7.71 22.31 -7.84
C ASP A 112 -7.93 22.84 -9.26
N LEU A 113 -8.55 22.05 -10.15
CA LEU A 113 -8.91 22.49 -11.50
C LEU A 113 -9.98 23.59 -11.50
N ALA A 114 -10.95 23.53 -10.59
CA ALA A 114 -11.99 24.54 -10.46
C ALA A 114 -11.48 25.88 -9.88
N GLN A 115 -10.30 25.90 -9.24
CA GLN A 115 -9.71 27.09 -8.63
C GLN A 115 -8.64 27.78 -9.49
N ARG A 116 -8.35 27.29 -10.70
CA ARG A 116 -7.45 27.99 -11.64
C ARG A 116 -8.20 29.14 -12.32
N PRO A 117 -7.91 30.43 -12.00
CA PRO A 117 -8.42 31.54 -12.81
C PRO A 117 -7.81 31.43 -14.22
N ALA A 118 -8.65 31.73 -15.23
CA ALA A 118 -8.25 31.78 -16.63
C ALA A 118 -7.25 32.91 -16.92
#